data_AF-A0A241UXA2-F1
#
_entry.id   AF-A0A241UXA2-F1
#
_cell.length_a   1.000
_cell.length_b   1.000
_cell.length_c   1.000
_cell.angle_alpha   90.00
_cell.angle_beta   90.00
_cell.angle_gamma   90.00
#
_symmetry.space_group_name_H-M   'P 1'
#
loop_
_entity.id
_entity.type
_entity.pdbx_description
1 polymer ?
#
loop_
_entity_poly.entity_id
_entity_poly.type
_entity_poly.pdbx_seq_one_letter_code
_entity_poly.pdbx_strand_id
1 'polypeptide(L)'
;MKKIFLALSLMAFAPLTLAKATQVTVVVQKIEGFGESGDAFTFKAKSGKRYMVYNAGGASPIKGEALIQQSAKSKQKICLELDAYSNAPQMVDAVKKGACK
;
A
#
# COMPACT_ATOMS: atom_id res chain seq x y z
N MET A 1 -20.77 -58.44 0.13
CA MET A 1 -20.87 -57.24 1.00
C MET A 1 -19.65 -56.36 0.77
N LYS A 2 -19.86 -55.19 0.15
CA LYS A 2 -18.81 -54.20 -0.19
C LYS A 2 -18.27 -53.56 1.09
N LYS A 3 -16.95 -53.58 1.31
CA LYS A 3 -16.28 -52.82 2.38
C LYS A 3 -15.49 -51.70 1.72
N ILE A 4 -16.02 -50.49 1.79
CA ILE A 4 -15.40 -49.26 1.31
C ILE A 4 -14.44 -48.81 2.40
N PHE A 5 -13.14 -48.85 2.13
CA PHE A 5 -12.15 -48.20 2.97
C PHE A 5 -12.13 -46.71 2.62
N LEU A 6 -12.65 -45.89 3.55
CA LEU A 6 -12.62 -44.42 3.47
C LEU A 6 -11.16 -43.96 3.64
N ALA A 7 -10.57 -43.40 2.58
CA ALA A 7 -9.29 -42.72 2.65
C ALA A 7 -9.45 -41.42 3.46
N LEU A 8 -8.77 -41.35 4.60
CA LEU A 8 -8.67 -40.14 5.41
C LEU A 8 -7.72 -39.17 4.68
N SER A 9 -8.28 -38.16 4.04
CA SER A 9 -7.54 -37.13 3.33
C SER A 9 -6.70 -36.29 4.29
N LEU A 10 -5.40 -36.18 4.00
CA LEU A 10 -4.49 -35.23 4.64
C LEU A 10 -5.06 -33.81 4.51
N MET A 11 -5.48 -33.21 5.62
CA MET A 11 -5.57 -31.76 5.70
C MET A 11 -4.15 -31.20 5.71
N ALA A 12 -3.64 -30.85 4.53
CA ALA A 12 -2.46 -30.02 4.40
C ALA A 12 -2.81 -28.63 4.95
N PHE A 13 -2.35 -28.33 6.16
CA PHE A 13 -2.28 -26.96 6.66
C PHE A 13 -1.30 -26.19 5.77
N ALA A 14 -1.81 -25.54 4.73
CA ALA A 14 -1.03 -24.58 3.97
C ALA A 14 -0.58 -23.47 4.95
N PRO A 15 0.72 -23.19 5.09
CA PRO A 15 1.16 -22.06 5.88
C PRO A 15 0.55 -20.80 5.26
N LEU A 16 -0.21 -20.04 6.05
CA LEU A 16 -0.61 -18.68 5.72
C LEU A 16 0.67 -17.86 5.60
N THR A 17 1.24 -17.78 4.41
CA THR A 17 2.31 -16.84 4.11
C THR A 17 1.68 -15.46 4.17
N LEU A 18 1.81 -14.78 5.31
CA LEU A 18 1.44 -13.38 5.45
C LEU A 18 2.27 -12.60 4.43
N ALA A 19 1.62 -12.19 3.33
CA ALA A 19 2.28 -11.47 2.25
C ALA A 19 2.95 -10.23 2.83
N LYS A 20 4.27 -10.14 2.69
CA LYS A 20 5.07 -9.02 3.18
C LYS A 20 4.58 -7.74 2.48
N ALA A 21 4.19 -6.72 3.25
CA ALA A 21 3.77 -5.44 2.71
C ALA A 21 4.83 -4.91 1.73
N THR A 22 4.40 -4.52 0.54
CA THR A 22 5.32 -4.14 -0.54
C THR A 22 5.87 -2.75 -0.23
N GLN A 23 7.19 -2.64 -0.07
CA GLN A 23 7.85 -1.38 0.25
C GLN A 23 8.55 -0.77 -0.97
N VAL A 24 8.34 0.52 -1.22
CA VAL A 24 8.99 1.24 -2.33
C VAL A 24 9.52 2.60 -1.90
N THR A 25 10.75 2.91 -2.29
CA THR A 25 11.32 4.25 -2.10
C THR A 25 10.90 5.16 -3.26
N VAL A 26 10.34 6.31 -2.93
CA VAL A 26 9.92 7.30 -3.94
C VAL A 26 10.33 8.71 -3.57
N VAL A 27 10.31 9.59 -4.57
CA VAL A 27 10.33 11.04 -4.40
C VAL A 27 9.07 11.58 -5.06
N VAL A 28 8.28 12.36 -4.31
CA VAL A 28 7.03 12.91 -4.82
C VAL A 28 7.33 14.02 -5.81
N GLN A 29 6.82 13.88 -7.04
CA GLN A 29 6.95 14.89 -8.08
C GLN A 29 5.88 15.97 -7.90
N LYS A 30 4.61 15.55 -7.84
CA LYS A 30 3.42 16.41 -7.73
C LYS A 30 2.28 15.65 -7.04
N ILE A 31 1.50 16.36 -6.23
CA ILE A 31 0.18 15.89 -5.74
C ILE A 31 -0.84 16.25 -6.83
N GLU A 32 -1.57 15.25 -7.34
CA GLU A 32 -2.45 15.41 -8.52
C GLU A 32 -3.83 15.96 -8.14
N GLY A 33 -4.37 15.61 -6.98
CA GLY A 33 -5.63 16.15 -6.48
C GLY A 33 -6.24 15.30 -5.37
N PHE A 34 -7.29 15.81 -4.76
CA PHE A 34 -8.15 15.10 -3.81
C PHE A 34 -9.37 14.55 -4.56
N GLY A 35 -9.87 13.37 -4.17
CA GLY A 35 -11.11 12.81 -4.68
C GLY A 35 -12.31 13.70 -4.32
N GLU A 36 -13.43 13.55 -5.04
CA GLU A 36 -14.62 14.41 -4.86
C GLU A 36 -15.15 14.44 -3.43
N SER A 37 -15.03 13.34 -2.68
CA SER A 37 -15.43 13.27 -1.28
C SER A 37 -14.38 13.78 -0.29
N GLY A 38 -13.16 14.09 -0.75
CA GLY A 38 -12.02 14.42 0.11
C GLY A 38 -11.38 13.20 0.78
N ASP A 39 -11.94 12.01 0.61
CA ASP A 39 -11.51 10.77 1.28
C ASP A 39 -10.24 10.17 0.69
N ALA A 40 -9.76 10.69 -0.42
CA ALA A 40 -8.57 10.17 -1.06
C ALA A 40 -7.79 11.30 -1.71
N PHE A 41 -6.49 11.10 -1.89
CA PHE A 41 -5.72 11.93 -2.81
C PHE A 41 -4.70 11.09 -3.55
N THR A 42 -4.37 11.54 -4.75
CA THR A 42 -3.37 10.89 -5.61
C THR A 42 -2.13 11.74 -5.75
N PHE A 43 -0.99 11.07 -5.90
CA PHE A 43 0.27 11.74 -6.18
C PHE A 43 1.12 10.93 -7.16
N LYS A 44 1.90 11.68 -7.94
CA LYS A 44 2.85 11.13 -8.91
C LYS A 44 4.25 11.19 -8.35
N ALA A 45 4.96 10.07 -8.38
CA ALA A 45 6.38 10.00 -8.07
C ALA A 45 7.24 10.45 -9.26
N LYS A 46 8.50 10.84 -9.01
CA LYS A 46 9.48 11.17 -10.07
C LYS A 46 9.70 10.03 -11.06
N SER A 47 9.45 8.78 -10.66
CA SER A 47 9.50 7.61 -11.55
C SER A 47 8.34 7.56 -12.56
N GLY A 48 7.37 8.46 -12.46
CA GLY A 48 6.15 8.46 -13.27
C GLY A 48 5.01 7.62 -12.69
N LYS A 49 5.28 6.76 -11.71
CA LYS A 49 4.27 5.93 -11.03
C LYS A 49 3.31 6.79 -10.20
N ARG A 50 2.05 6.36 -10.13
CA ARG A 50 0.98 7.00 -9.35
C ARG A 50 0.60 6.16 -8.15
N TYR A 51 0.34 6.85 -7.05
CA TYR A 51 -0.06 6.27 -5.79
C TYR A 51 -1.29 7.02 -5.27
N MET A 52 -2.12 6.34 -4.48
CA MET A 52 -3.23 6.95 -3.78
C MET A 52 -3.11 6.73 -2.28
N VAL A 53 -3.54 7.73 -1.52
CA VAL A 53 -3.80 7.60 -0.09
C VAL A 53 -5.31 7.65 0.06
N TYR A 54 -5.87 6.68 0.77
CA TYR A 54 -7.27 6.67 1.16
C TYR A 54 -7.37 6.95 2.67
N ASN A 55 -8.16 7.97 3.02
CA ASN A 55 -8.44 8.44 4.36
C ASN A 55 -9.96 8.71 4.45
N ALA A 56 -10.74 7.68 4.75
CA ALA A 56 -12.19 7.75 4.86
C ALA A 56 -12.66 8.88 5.80
N GLY A 57 -13.12 10.00 5.24
CA GLY A 57 -13.67 11.15 5.95
C GLY A 57 -12.64 12.04 6.64
N GLY A 58 -11.34 11.89 6.36
CA GLY A 58 -10.29 12.70 7.00
C GLY A 58 -10.05 12.38 8.49
N ALA A 59 -10.79 11.43 9.06
CA ALA A 59 -10.78 11.14 10.50
C ALA A 59 -9.54 10.35 10.95
N SER A 60 -8.80 9.72 10.04
CA SER A 60 -7.63 8.91 10.37
C SER A 60 -6.59 8.97 9.25
N PRO A 61 -5.74 10.03 9.23
CA PRO A 61 -4.66 10.12 8.28
C PRO A 61 -3.74 8.91 8.38
N ILE A 62 -3.26 8.42 7.23
CA ILE A 62 -2.32 7.30 7.23
C ILE A 62 -1.04 7.69 7.95
N LYS A 63 -0.36 6.71 8.52
CA LYS A 63 0.87 6.97 9.26
C LYS A 63 1.90 7.63 8.34
N GLY A 64 2.32 8.84 8.69
CA GLY A 64 3.35 9.58 7.93
C GLY A 64 2.85 10.29 6.67
N GLU A 65 1.53 10.47 6.48
CA GLU A 65 0.95 11.18 5.33
C GLU A 65 1.62 12.55 5.07
N ALA A 66 1.94 13.31 6.13
CA ALA A 66 2.64 14.59 6.05
C ALA A 66 3.99 14.53 5.31
N LEU A 67 4.65 13.36 5.30
CA LEU A 67 5.91 13.14 4.60
C LEU A 67 5.72 13.17 3.07
N ILE A 68 4.54 12.84 2.55
CA ILE A 68 4.21 12.95 1.13
C ILE A 68 4.20 14.42 0.72
N GLN A 69 3.51 15.26 1.49
CA GLN A 69 3.49 16.70 1.26
C GLN A 69 4.88 17.32 1.41
N GLN A 70 5.64 16.90 2.42
CA GLN A 70 7.00 17.35 2.63
C GLN A 70 7.92 16.91 1.47
N SER A 71 7.78 15.68 0.97
CA SER A 71 8.50 15.19 -0.22
C SER A 71 8.15 15.98 -1.48
N ALA A 72 6.88 16.35 -1.67
CA ALA A 72 6.47 17.17 -2.80
C ALA A 72 7.18 18.54 -2.81
N LYS A 73 7.36 19.15 -1.63
CA LYS A 73 8.04 20.45 -1.44
C LYS A 73 9.57 20.34 -1.50
N SER A 74 10.15 19.44 -0.71
CA SER A 74 11.61 19.35 -0.47
C SER A 74 12.34 18.36 -1.37
N LYS A 75 11.61 17.54 -2.14
CA LYS A 75 12.14 16.42 -2.94
C LYS A 75 12.91 15.36 -2.13
N GLN A 76 12.67 15.29 -0.81
CA GLN A 76 13.22 14.22 0.02
C GLN A 76 12.66 12.84 -0.37
N LYS A 77 13.48 11.80 -0.18
CA LYS A 77 13.06 10.41 -0.35
C LYS A 77 12.16 9.99 0.81
N ILE A 78 11.11 9.23 0.48
CA ILE A 78 10.20 8.60 1.43
C ILE A 78 10.03 7.13 1.06
N CYS A 79 9.76 6.30 2.05
CA CYS A 79 9.43 4.89 1.87
C CYS A 79 7.93 4.73 2.00
N LEU A 80 7.29 4.21 0.96
CA LEU A 80 5.89 3.86 0.97
C LEU A 80 5.75 2.39 1.34
N GLU A 81 4.88 2.11 2.29
CA GLU A 81 4.29 0.79 2.50
C GLU A 81 3.02 0.76 1.66
N LEU A 82 3.03 -0.11 0.65
CA LEU A 82 1.92 -0.32 -0.26
C LEU A 82 1.06 -1.46 0.25
N ASP A 83 -0.24 -1.29 0.03
CA ASP A 83 -1.22 -2.34 0.19
C ASP A 83 -0.88 -3.56 -0.71
N ALA A 84 -1.42 -4.73 -0.36
CA ALA A 84 -1.17 -5.97 -1.07
C ALA A 84 -1.71 -5.97 -2.50
N TYR A 85 -2.70 -5.12 -2.82
CA TYR A 85 -3.28 -5.03 -4.14
C TYR A 85 -2.43 -4.13 -5.07
N SER A 86 -2.09 -4.66 -6.25
CA SER A 86 -1.24 -3.99 -7.24
C SER A 86 -2.03 -3.18 -8.29
N ASN A 87 -3.28 -2.78 -8.00
CA ASN A 87 -4.06 -1.94 -8.89
C ASN A 87 -3.45 -0.53 -8.97
N ALA A 88 -3.55 0.10 -10.15
CA ALA A 88 -3.11 1.48 -10.34
C ALA A 88 -4.32 2.43 -10.19
N PRO A 89 -4.20 3.55 -9.44
CA PRO A 89 -3.04 3.96 -8.63
C PRO A 89 -2.83 3.06 -7.41
N GLN A 90 -1.56 2.76 -7.09
CA GLN A 90 -1.25 1.84 -5.96
C GLN A 90 -1.59 2.50 -4.63
N MET A 91 -2.29 1.76 -3.77
CA MET A 91 -2.70 2.25 -2.46
C MET A 91 -1.52 2.25 -1.48
N VAL A 92 -1.43 3.31 -0.68
CA VAL A 92 -0.40 3.50 0.34
C VAL A 92 -1.02 3.32 1.73
N ASP A 93 -0.52 2.36 2.48
CA ASP A 93 -0.94 2.09 3.86
C ASP A 93 -0.20 2.97 4.87
N ALA A 94 1.08 3.20 4.64
CA ALA A 94 1.92 4.01 5.52
C ALA A 94 3.13 4.60 4.79
N VAL A 95 3.72 5.61 5.43
CA VAL A 95 4.88 6.33 4.92
C VAL A 95 5.91 6.47 6.02
N LYS A 96 7.16 6.15 5.68
CA LYS A 96 8.33 6.34 6.52
C LYS A 96 9.27 7.37 5.90
N LYS A 97 9.98 8.10 6.77
CA LYS A 97 10.99 9.08 6.35
C LYS A 97 12.22 8.36 5.79
N GLY A 98 12.76 8.84 4.68
CA GLY A 98 13.96 8.28 4.06
C GLY A 98 13.66 7.13 3.09
N ALA A 99 14.71 6.41 2.69
CA ALA A 99 14.56 5.23 1.84
C ALA A 99 14.07 4.01 2.65
N CYS A 100 13.47 3.04 1.96
CA CYS A 100 13.11 1.76 2.55
C CYS A 100 14.36 1.00 2.99
N LYS A 101 14.23 0.21 4.06
CA LYS A 101 15.30 -0.62 4.62
C LYS A 101 15.15 -2.06 4.19
#